data_AF-A0ABF7R034-F1
#
_entry.id   AF-A0ABF7R034-F1
#
_cell.length_a   1.000
_cell.length_b   1.000
_cell.length_c   1.000
_cell.angle_alpha   90.00
_cell.angle_beta   90.00
_cell.angle_gamma   90.00
#
_symmetry.space_group_name_H-M   'P 1'
#
loop_
_entity.id
_entity.type
_entity.pdbx_description
1 polymer ?
#
loop_
_entity_poly.entity_id
_entity_poly.type
_entity_poly.pdbx_seq_one_letter_code
_entity_poly.pdbx_strand_id
1 'polypeptide(L)'
;MGLAQPVITQQMVIAELTKAGIKRDIAIDLSYRYYKNELTHKDIEYLETTFNLKLEKVEALLQAEIKSLKTELDTKIENVRVELNNKIDNKFNELDNKIDNVENNLNNKIDNKFNELDNKIDNVENNLNNKIDNKFNELDNKIDNVRTELKSDIKDLDNKFDTKFNELDTKIDVNKMELKSTLRLHNWMFGTIITISIGILLTLIFK
;
A
#
# COMPACT_ATOMS: atom_id res chain seq x y z
N MET A 1 6.01 58.65 89.50
CA MET A 1 5.00 59.39 90.27
C MET A 1 4.09 60.12 89.30
N GLY A 2 2.89 59.60 89.04
CA GLY A 2 1.89 60.33 88.26
C GLY A 2 1.30 61.43 89.13
N LEU A 3 1.33 62.68 88.66
CA LEU A 3 0.69 63.81 89.34
C LEU A 3 -0.80 63.51 89.52
N ALA A 4 -1.34 63.75 90.72
CA ALA A 4 -2.77 63.63 90.98
C ALA A 4 -3.52 64.64 90.10
N GLN A 5 -4.28 64.13 89.13
CA GLN A 5 -5.12 64.99 88.30
C GLN A 5 -6.28 65.54 89.16
N PRO A 6 -6.57 66.85 89.10
CA PRO A 6 -7.66 67.44 89.85
C PRO A 6 -9.00 66.82 89.42
N VAL A 7 -9.80 66.35 90.38
CA VAL A 7 -11.13 65.80 90.12
C VAL A 7 -12.08 66.95 89.80
N ILE A 8 -12.48 67.07 88.54
CA ILE A 8 -13.45 68.06 88.10
C ILE A 8 -14.84 67.61 88.55
N THR A 9 -15.47 68.37 89.46
CA THR A 9 -16.83 68.07 89.94
C THR A 9 -17.88 68.67 89.00
N GLN A 10 -19.09 68.09 88.99
CA GLN A 10 -20.21 68.63 88.21
C GLN A 10 -20.46 70.11 88.51
N GLN A 11 -20.37 70.52 89.79
CA GLN A 11 -20.53 71.91 90.22
C GLN A 11 -19.50 72.86 89.60
N MET A 12 -18.25 72.40 89.46
CA MET A 12 -17.17 73.18 88.84
C MET A 12 -17.43 73.40 87.35
N VAL A 13 -17.95 72.38 86.65
CA VAL A 13 -18.33 72.49 85.24
C VAL A 13 -19.52 73.45 85.07
N ILE A 14 -20.54 73.36 85.94
CA ILE A 14 -21.68 74.30 85.93
C ILE A 14 -21.20 75.75 86.11
N ALA A 15 -20.30 75.98 87.07
CA ALA A 15 -19.78 77.31 87.38
C ALA A 15 -19.02 77.92 86.19
N GLU A 16 -18.13 77.14 85.54
CA GLU A 16 -17.38 77.61 84.38
C GLU A 16 -18.28 77.81 83.14
N LEU A 17 -19.23 76.91 82.86
CA LEU A 17 -20.18 77.08 81.76
C LEU A 17 -21.08 78.32 81.95
N THR A 18 -21.55 78.56 83.17
CA THR A 18 -22.35 79.75 83.49
C THR A 18 -21.51 81.02 83.36
N LYS A 19 -20.24 80.99 83.77
CA LYS A 19 -19.28 82.10 83.63
C LYS A 19 -18.95 82.40 82.17
N ALA A 20 -18.97 81.38 81.30
CA ALA A 20 -18.85 81.53 79.85
C ALA A 20 -20.13 82.07 79.17
N GLY A 21 -21.18 82.39 79.94
CA GLY A 21 -22.42 82.99 79.44
C GLY A 21 -23.51 81.98 79.02
N ILE A 22 -23.33 80.69 79.29
CA ILE A 22 -24.36 79.67 79.03
C ILE A 22 -25.46 79.77 80.10
N LYS A 23 -26.73 79.71 79.67
CA LYS A 23 -27.88 79.70 80.61
C LYS A 23 -27.73 78.57 81.62
N ARG A 24 -28.01 78.86 82.90
CA ARG A 24 -27.78 77.93 84.03
C ARG A 24 -28.44 76.55 83.82
N ASP A 25 -29.65 76.51 83.28
CA ASP A 25 -30.35 75.25 83.02
C ASP A 25 -29.64 74.40 81.96
N ILE A 26 -29.09 75.04 80.93
CA ILE A 26 -28.27 74.40 79.89
C ILE A 26 -26.91 73.97 80.47
N ALA A 27 -26.30 74.79 81.33
CA ALA A 27 -25.05 74.47 82.00
C ALA A 27 -25.19 73.25 82.95
N ILE A 28 -26.32 73.11 83.63
CA ILE A 28 -26.63 71.95 84.47
C ILE A 28 -26.72 70.68 83.62
N ASP A 29 -27.51 70.72 82.53
CA ASP A 29 -27.66 69.59 81.60
C ASP A 29 -26.33 69.19 80.94
N LEU A 30 -25.55 70.15 80.44
CA LEU A 30 -24.22 69.89 79.87
C LEU A 30 -23.22 69.34 80.90
N SER A 31 -23.24 69.84 82.14
CA SER A 31 -22.37 69.33 83.20
C SER A 31 -22.72 67.88 83.58
N TYR A 32 -24.01 67.54 83.56
CA TYR A 32 -24.50 66.19 83.85
C TYR A 32 -24.03 65.23 82.77
N ARG A 33 -24.19 65.61 81.49
CA ARG A 33 -23.72 64.84 80.33
C ARG A 33 -22.20 64.66 80.33
N TYR A 34 -21.45 65.70 80.73
CA TYR A 34 -20.00 65.63 80.90
C TYR A 34 -19.61 64.66 82.02
N TYR A 35 -20.23 64.77 83.20
CA TYR A 35 -19.91 63.93 84.36
C TYR A 35 -20.32 62.46 84.17
N LYS A 36 -21.33 62.20 83.34
CA LYS A 36 -21.80 60.87 82.96
C LYS A 36 -21.15 60.33 81.68
N ASN A 37 -20.25 61.07 81.05
CA ASN A 37 -19.62 60.73 79.76
C ASN A 37 -20.62 60.41 78.63
N GLU A 38 -21.85 60.94 78.70
CA GLU A 38 -22.89 60.68 77.69
C GLU A 38 -22.52 61.30 76.32
N LEU A 39 -21.75 62.39 76.33
CA LEU A 39 -21.22 63.00 75.10
C LEU A 39 -20.18 62.09 74.43
N THR A 40 -19.29 61.48 75.23
CA THR A 40 -18.21 60.60 74.76
C THR A 40 -18.75 59.28 74.21
N HIS A 41 -19.84 58.77 74.78
CA HIS A 41 -20.47 57.54 74.29
C HIS A 41 -21.05 57.70 72.89
N LYS A 42 -21.70 58.84 72.60
CA LYS A 42 -22.22 59.15 71.26
C LYS A 42 -21.12 59.28 70.21
N ASP A 43 -19.99 59.88 70.56
CA ASP A 43 -18.84 59.98 69.66
C ASP A 43 -18.27 58.59 69.32
N ILE A 44 -18.21 57.69 70.30
CA ILE A 44 -17.78 56.30 70.11
C ILE A 44 -18.78 55.53 69.24
N GLU A 45 -20.08 55.65 69.50
CA GLU A 45 -21.15 55.03 68.71
C GLU A 45 -21.10 55.52 67.25
N TYR A 46 -20.88 56.81 67.03
CA TYR A 46 -20.70 57.39 65.70
C TYR A 46 -19.44 56.84 64.99
N LEU A 47 -18.33 56.70 65.72
CA LEU A 47 -17.10 56.12 65.18
C LEU A 47 -17.29 54.65 64.82
N GLU A 48 -17.92 53.86 65.70
CA GLU A 48 -18.20 52.44 65.49
C GLU A 48 -19.08 52.23 64.27
N THR A 49 -20.21 52.94 64.19
CA THR A 49 -21.11 52.88 63.02
C THR A 49 -20.41 53.29 61.73
N THR A 50 -19.62 54.36 61.77
CA THR A 50 -18.82 54.80 60.61
C THR A 50 -17.78 53.77 60.19
N PHE A 51 -17.12 53.12 61.15
CA PHE A 51 -16.12 52.07 60.88
C PHE A 51 -16.77 50.83 60.28
N ASN A 52 -17.87 50.36 60.85
CA ASN A 52 -18.61 49.20 60.36
C ASN A 52 -19.11 49.43 58.93
N LEU A 53 -19.67 50.61 58.64
CA LEU A 53 -20.08 50.98 57.28
C LEU A 53 -18.91 51.02 56.28
N LYS A 54 -17.72 51.47 56.70
CA LYS A 54 -16.52 51.45 55.85
C LYS A 54 -16.04 50.02 55.62
N LEU A 55 -16.08 49.18 56.65
CA LEU A 55 -15.69 47.77 56.57
C LEU A 55 -16.60 47.00 55.61
N GLU A 56 -17.92 47.15 55.75
CA GLU A 56 -18.90 46.54 54.83
C GLU A 56 -18.68 46.97 53.38
N LYS A 57 -18.38 48.26 53.14
CA LYS A 57 -18.06 48.75 51.79
C LYS A 57 -16.79 48.11 51.23
N VAL A 58 -15.75 47.96 52.05
CA VAL A 58 -14.50 47.30 51.63
C VAL A 58 -14.75 45.82 51.31
N GLU A 59 -15.48 45.11 52.16
CA GLU A 59 -15.84 43.71 51.91
C GLU A 59 -16.65 43.54 50.62
N ALA A 60 -17.64 44.39 50.39
CA ALA A 60 -18.46 44.36 49.18
C ALA A 60 -17.63 44.62 47.92
N LEU A 61 -16.69 45.59 47.96
CA LEU A 61 -15.79 45.87 46.84
C LEU A 61 -14.84 44.70 46.56
N LEU A 62 -14.24 44.11 47.59
CA LEU A 62 -13.37 42.95 47.44
C LEU A 62 -14.12 41.73 46.87
N GLN A 63 -15.34 41.47 47.35
CA GLN A 63 -16.17 40.39 46.80
C GLN A 63 -16.51 40.62 45.33
N ALA A 64 -16.83 41.86 44.95
CA ALA A 64 -17.10 42.23 43.56
C ALA A 64 -15.86 42.05 42.68
N GLU A 65 -14.69 42.49 43.15
CA GLU A 65 -13.42 42.35 42.42
C GLU A 65 -13.02 40.89 42.25
N ILE A 66 -13.12 40.06 43.30
CA ILE A 66 -12.87 38.62 43.23
C ILE A 66 -13.80 37.94 42.22
N LYS A 67 -15.09 38.30 42.22
CA LYS A 67 -16.07 37.75 41.27
C LYS A 67 -15.74 38.16 39.83
N SER A 68 -15.33 39.41 39.63
CA SER A 68 -14.89 39.91 38.32
C SER A 68 -13.65 39.16 37.82
N LEU A 69 -12.63 39.04 38.67
CA LEU A 69 -11.39 38.32 38.34
C LEU A 69 -11.65 36.84 38.03
N LYS A 70 -12.53 36.18 38.79
CA LYS A 70 -12.94 34.80 38.50
C LYS A 70 -13.56 34.68 37.10
N THR A 71 -14.48 35.58 36.76
CA THR A 71 -15.15 35.57 35.45
C THR A 71 -14.17 35.82 34.31
N GLU A 72 -13.22 36.74 34.50
CA GLU A 72 -12.15 37.00 33.52
C GLU A 72 -11.24 35.78 33.33
N LEU A 73 -10.87 35.11 34.44
CA LEU A 73 -10.05 33.91 34.40
C LEU A 73 -10.77 32.75 33.69
N ASP A 74 -12.03 32.51 34.01
CA ASP A 74 -12.85 31.47 33.37
C ASP A 74 -12.94 31.72 31.85
N THR A 75 -13.11 32.99 31.44
CA THR A 75 -13.13 33.38 30.02
C THR A 75 -11.78 33.13 29.34
N LYS A 76 -10.67 33.49 30.00
CA LYS A 76 -9.32 33.24 29.49
C LYS A 76 -9.03 31.75 29.33
N ILE A 77 -9.45 30.92 30.29
CA ILE A 77 -9.30 29.47 30.24
C ILE A 77 -10.06 28.90 29.05
N GLU A 78 -11.32 29.30 28.84
CA GLU A 78 -12.12 28.81 27.72
C GLU A 78 -11.53 29.24 26.37
N ASN A 79 -11.05 30.48 26.25
CA ASN A 79 -10.37 30.94 25.03
C ASN A 79 -9.13 30.09 24.72
N VAL A 80 -8.27 29.82 25.72
CA VAL A 80 -7.09 28.97 25.55
C VAL A 80 -7.49 27.55 25.14
N ARG A 81 -8.56 27.01 25.75
CA ARG A 81 -9.07 25.68 25.41
C ARG A 81 -9.54 25.60 23.96
N VAL A 82 -10.31 26.58 23.50
CA VAL A 82 -10.79 26.67 22.11
C VAL A 82 -9.61 26.80 21.14
N GLU A 83 -8.64 27.66 21.43
CA GLU A 83 -7.44 27.79 20.60
C GLU A 83 -6.63 26.50 20.50
N LEU A 84 -6.46 25.78 21.61
CA LEU A 84 -5.76 24.49 21.62
C LEU A 84 -6.51 23.43 20.82
N ASN A 85 -7.83 23.33 20.98
CA ASN A 85 -8.64 22.40 20.18
C ASN A 85 -8.51 22.70 18.68
N ASN A 86 -8.65 23.97 18.28
CA ASN A 86 -8.48 24.36 16.87
C ASN A 86 -7.08 24.04 16.34
N LYS A 87 -6.03 24.23 17.14
CA LYS A 87 -4.65 23.86 16.76
C LYS A 87 -4.50 22.34 16.59
N ILE A 88 -5.12 21.55 17.47
CA ILE A 88 -5.11 20.09 17.41
C ILE A 88 -5.85 19.61 16.14
N ASP A 89 -7.05 20.12 15.89
CA ASP A 89 -7.86 19.75 14.71
C ASP A 89 -7.13 20.09 13.41
N ASN A 90 -6.50 21.28 13.34
CA ASN A 90 -5.67 21.65 12.19
C ASN A 90 -4.49 20.69 11.99
N LYS A 91 -3.86 20.22 13.08
CA LYS A 91 -2.75 19.26 12.99
C LYS A 91 -3.22 17.87 12.56
N PHE A 92 -4.40 17.43 13.00
CA PHE A 92 -5.00 16.20 12.49
C PHE A 92 -5.30 16.30 10.99
N ASN A 93 -5.93 17.39 10.53
CA ASN A 93 -6.18 17.60 9.11
C ASN A 93 -4.88 17.64 8.28
N GLU A 94 -3.82 18.27 8.78
CA GLU A 94 -2.50 18.24 8.12
C GLU A 94 -1.92 16.82 8.03
N LEU A 95 -2.12 15.99 9.06
CA LEU A 95 -1.65 14.61 9.09
C LEU A 95 -2.45 13.73 8.13
N ASP A 96 -3.77 13.85 8.11
CA ASP A 96 -4.64 13.11 7.18
C ASP A 96 -4.26 13.40 5.72
N ASN A 97 -4.08 14.67 5.36
CA ASN A 97 -3.61 15.06 4.03
C ASN A 97 -2.22 14.48 3.69
N LYS A 98 -1.32 14.36 4.67
CA LYS A 98 -0.01 13.73 4.46
C LYS A 98 -0.14 12.23 4.25
N ILE A 99 -1.03 11.57 4.99
CA ILE A 99 -1.31 10.13 4.84
C ILE A 99 -1.86 9.87 3.45
N ASP A 100 -2.88 10.62 3.01
CA ASP A 100 -3.48 10.50 1.68
C ASP A 100 -2.44 10.68 0.57
N ASN A 101 -1.55 11.66 0.70
CA ASN A 101 -0.48 11.88 -0.26
C ASN A 101 0.54 10.71 -0.28
N VAL A 102 0.88 10.15 0.88
CA VAL A 102 1.77 8.97 0.95
C VAL A 102 1.10 7.75 0.31
N GLU A 103 -0.17 7.50 0.61
CA GLU A 103 -0.94 6.40 0.05
C GLU A 103 -1.02 6.48 -1.49
N ASN A 104 -1.40 7.64 -2.02
CA ASN A 104 -1.44 7.88 -3.47
C ASN A 104 -0.07 7.66 -4.14
N ASN A 105 1.02 8.13 -3.50
CA ASN A 105 2.37 7.91 -4.01
C ASN A 105 2.79 6.43 -3.98
N LEU A 106 2.37 5.67 -2.97
CA LEU A 106 2.63 4.24 -2.90
C LEU A 106 1.83 3.47 -3.96
N ASN A 107 0.55 3.77 -4.13
CA ASN A 107 -0.29 3.17 -5.17
C ASN A 107 0.32 3.39 -6.56
N ASN A 108 0.69 4.63 -6.90
CA ASN A 108 1.35 4.94 -8.17
C ASN A 108 2.67 4.17 -8.36
N LYS A 109 3.46 3.97 -7.30
CA LYS A 109 4.71 3.17 -7.38
C LYS A 109 4.43 1.69 -7.61
N ILE A 110 3.38 1.16 -6.97
CA ILE A 110 2.95 -0.23 -7.13
C ILE A 110 2.48 -0.46 -8.57
N ASP A 111 1.61 0.41 -9.10
CA ASP A 111 1.10 0.30 -10.47
C ASP A 111 2.23 0.34 -11.51
N ASN A 112 3.19 1.26 -11.33
CA ASN A 112 4.37 1.32 -12.20
C ASN A 112 5.20 0.02 -12.14
N LYS A 113 5.31 -0.60 -10.96
CA LYS A 113 6.04 -1.87 -10.82
C LYS A 113 5.29 -3.05 -11.44
N PHE A 114 3.96 -3.07 -11.38
CA PHE A 114 3.17 -4.05 -12.11
C PHE A 114 3.37 -3.89 -13.63
N ASN A 115 3.26 -2.68 -14.16
CA ASN A 115 3.50 -2.42 -15.58
C ASN A 115 4.91 -2.82 -16.03
N GLU A 116 5.94 -2.57 -15.21
CA GLU A 116 7.31 -3.04 -15.50
C GLU A 116 7.41 -4.58 -15.54
N LEU A 117 6.67 -5.28 -14.67
CA LEU A 117 6.66 -6.74 -14.63
C LEU A 117 5.92 -7.33 -15.82
N ASP A 118 4.76 -6.79 -16.19
CA ASP A 118 3.99 -7.22 -17.36
C ASP A 118 4.83 -7.11 -18.63
N ASN A 119 5.49 -5.97 -18.84
CA ASN A 119 6.41 -5.79 -19.99
C ASN A 119 7.57 -6.80 -20.00
N LYS A 120 8.09 -7.19 -18.82
CA LYS A 120 9.13 -8.22 -18.73
C LYS A 120 8.60 -9.59 -19.08
N ILE A 121 7.39 -9.93 -18.64
CA ILE A 121 6.70 -11.18 -18.96
C ILE A 121 6.49 -11.27 -20.47
N ASP A 122 5.93 -10.24 -21.09
CA ASP A 122 5.71 -10.17 -22.55
C ASP A 122 7.01 -10.36 -23.33
N ASN A 123 8.10 -9.71 -22.88
CA ASN A 123 9.40 -9.87 -23.53
C ASN A 123 9.95 -11.29 -23.37
N VAL A 124 9.78 -11.94 -22.21
CA VAL A 124 10.18 -13.34 -22.02
C VAL A 124 9.36 -14.27 -22.90
N GLU A 125 8.04 -14.08 -22.96
CA GLU A 125 7.13 -14.86 -23.80
C GLU A 125 7.51 -14.76 -25.28
N ASN A 126 7.70 -13.56 -25.80
CA ASN A 126 8.13 -13.33 -27.17
C ASN A 126 9.49 -14.01 -27.48
N ASN A 127 10.45 -13.91 -26.56
CA ASN A 127 11.75 -14.57 -26.72
C ASN A 127 11.65 -16.10 -26.71
N LEU A 128 10.75 -16.67 -25.91
CA LEU A 128 10.50 -18.11 -25.88
C LEU A 128 9.82 -18.58 -27.17
N ASN A 129 8.80 -17.85 -27.65
CA ASN A 129 8.12 -18.15 -28.91
C ASN A 129 9.12 -18.14 -30.09
N ASN A 130 9.96 -17.11 -30.19
CA ASN A 130 11.00 -17.04 -31.22
C ASN A 130 12.00 -18.21 -31.15
N LYS A 131 12.37 -18.65 -29.95
CA LYS A 131 13.26 -19.82 -29.77
C LYS A 131 12.58 -21.12 -30.19
N ILE A 132 11.29 -21.27 -29.89
CA ILE A 132 10.49 -22.42 -30.28
C ILE A 132 10.36 -22.48 -31.81
N ASP A 133 10.02 -21.36 -32.46
CA ASP A 133 9.89 -21.28 -33.92
C ASP A 133 11.21 -21.63 -34.62
N ASN A 134 12.33 -21.10 -34.11
CA ASN A 134 13.65 -21.45 -34.64
C ASN A 134 13.95 -22.95 -34.52
N LYS A 135 13.55 -23.59 -33.41
CA LYS A 135 13.75 -25.04 -33.22
C LYS A 135 12.84 -25.87 -34.13
N PHE A 136 11.60 -25.43 -34.39
CA PHE A 136 10.75 -26.05 -35.39
C PHE A 136 11.37 -25.95 -36.79
N ASN A 137 11.84 -24.77 -37.20
CA ASN A 137 12.51 -24.60 -38.49
C ASN A 137 13.78 -25.46 -38.62
N GLU A 138 14.59 -25.59 -37.56
CA GLU A 138 15.73 -26.51 -37.54
C GLU A 138 15.31 -27.99 -37.73
N LEU A 139 14.19 -28.40 -37.11
CA LEU A 139 13.66 -29.75 -37.24
C LEU A 139 13.11 -30.02 -38.64
N ASP A 140 12.36 -29.09 -39.21
CA ASP A 140 11.82 -29.20 -40.58
C ASP A 140 12.95 -29.37 -41.60
N ASN A 141 14.02 -28.57 -41.49
CA ASN A 141 15.20 -28.71 -42.35
C ASN A 141 15.87 -30.08 -42.20
N LYS A 142 15.96 -30.62 -40.97
CA LYS A 142 16.50 -31.97 -40.75
C LYS A 142 15.61 -33.04 -41.38
N ILE A 143 14.29 -32.90 -41.27
CA ILE A 143 13.32 -33.82 -41.88
C ILE A 143 13.46 -33.81 -43.40
N ASP A 144 13.58 -32.63 -44.02
CA ASP A 144 13.76 -32.49 -45.46
C ASP A 144 15.08 -33.09 -45.97
N ASN A 145 16.17 -32.92 -45.21
CA ASN A 145 17.44 -33.56 -45.51
C ASN A 145 17.33 -35.09 -45.47
N VAL A 146 16.77 -35.65 -44.39
CA VAL A 146 16.53 -37.10 -44.25
C VAL A 146 15.64 -37.62 -45.38
N ARG A 147 14.59 -36.87 -45.74
CA ARG A 147 13.69 -37.23 -46.85
C ARG A 147 14.42 -37.27 -48.20
N THR A 148 15.37 -36.35 -48.40
CA THR A 148 16.17 -36.28 -49.63
C THR A 148 17.16 -37.42 -49.71
N GLU A 149 17.85 -37.73 -48.61
CA GLU A 149 18.75 -38.88 -48.50
C GLU A 149 18.00 -40.19 -48.79
N LEU A 150 16.85 -40.42 -48.14
CA LEU A 150 16.02 -41.60 -48.38
C LEU A 150 15.55 -41.73 -49.83
N LYS A 151 15.20 -40.62 -50.49
CA LYS A 151 14.86 -40.64 -51.92
C LYS A 151 16.04 -41.07 -52.79
N SER A 152 17.26 -40.63 -52.45
CA SER A 152 18.47 -41.04 -53.15
C SER A 152 18.74 -42.53 -52.95
N ASP A 153 18.66 -43.01 -51.70
CA ASP A 153 18.87 -44.42 -51.38
C ASP A 153 17.86 -45.34 -52.11
N ILE A 154 16.60 -44.93 -52.17
CA ILE A 154 15.55 -45.66 -52.92
C ILE A 154 15.90 -45.70 -54.42
N LYS A 155 16.32 -44.57 -55.01
CA LYS A 155 16.72 -44.52 -56.42
C LYS A 155 17.92 -45.41 -56.72
N ASP A 156 18.91 -45.45 -55.83
CA ASP A 156 20.09 -46.31 -55.98
C ASP A 156 19.72 -47.79 -55.87
N LEU A 157 18.78 -48.13 -54.98
CA LEU A 157 18.21 -49.48 -54.90
C LEU A 157 17.45 -49.86 -56.17
N ASP A 158 16.61 -48.97 -56.71
CA ASP A 158 15.87 -49.21 -57.96
C ASP A 158 16.83 -49.47 -59.13
N ASN A 159 17.87 -48.63 -59.31
CA ASN A 159 18.89 -48.84 -60.34
C ASN A 159 19.62 -50.19 -60.20
N LYS A 160 19.92 -50.60 -58.96
CA LYS A 160 20.55 -51.89 -58.67
C LYS A 160 19.60 -53.05 -58.99
N PHE A 161 18.31 -52.89 -58.70
CA PHE A 161 17.28 -53.88 -59.04
C PHE A 161 17.15 -54.03 -60.56
N ASP A 162 17.04 -52.92 -61.31
CA ASP A 162 17.00 -52.93 -62.79
C ASP A 162 18.23 -53.61 -63.39
N THR A 163 19.41 -53.32 -62.85
CA THR A 163 20.67 -53.97 -63.29
C THR A 163 20.60 -55.48 -63.07
N LYS A 164 20.16 -55.93 -61.88
CA LYS A 164 20.03 -57.36 -61.57
C LYS A 164 18.94 -58.05 -62.37
N PHE A 165 17.86 -57.34 -62.68
CA PHE A 165 16.80 -57.85 -63.54
C PHE A 165 17.31 -58.07 -64.98
N ASN A 166 18.02 -57.08 -65.56
CA ASN A 166 18.64 -57.21 -66.88
C ASN A 166 19.71 -58.33 -66.93
N GLU A 167 20.53 -58.49 -65.88
CA GLU A 167 21.45 -59.62 -65.74
C GLU A 167 20.71 -60.98 -65.73
N LEU A 168 19.52 -61.04 -65.14
CA LEU A 168 18.70 -62.25 -65.11
C LEU A 168 18.07 -62.55 -66.47
N ASP A 169 17.48 -61.54 -67.12
CA ASP A 169 16.91 -61.67 -68.46
C ASP A 169 17.94 -62.17 -69.48
N THR A 170 19.15 -61.59 -69.47
CA THR A 170 20.24 -62.04 -70.35
C THR A 170 20.64 -63.50 -70.10
N LYS A 171 20.72 -63.93 -68.83
CA LYS A 171 20.97 -65.35 -68.50
C LYS A 171 19.84 -66.27 -68.97
N ILE A 172 18.59 -65.85 -68.83
CA ILE A 172 17.43 -66.60 -69.32
C ILE A 172 17.48 -66.77 -70.83
N ASP A 173 17.81 -65.70 -71.57
CA ASP A 173 17.94 -65.74 -73.03
C ASP A 173 19.06 -66.67 -73.49
N VAL A 174 20.24 -66.61 -72.85
CA VAL A 174 21.36 -67.52 -73.12
C VAL A 174 20.94 -68.98 -72.88
N ASN A 175 20.34 -69.28 -71.73
CA ASN A 175 19.87 -70.63 -71.40
C ASN A 175 18.82 -71.13 -72.41
N LYS A 176 17.92 -70.25 -72.87
CA LYS A 176 16.91 -70.57 -73.89
C LYS A 176 17.55 -70.88 -75.25
N MET A 177 18.59 -70.13 -75.64
CA MET A 177 19.36 -70.39 -76.86
C MET A 177 20.10 -71.74 -76.78
N GLU A 178 20.76 -72.02 -75.67
CA GLU A 178 21.46 -73.29 -75.41
C GLU A 178 20.51 -74.49 -75.42
N LEU A 179 19.33 -74.36 -74.82
CA LEU A 179 18.30 -75.41 -74.85
C LEU A 179 17.82 -75.65 -76.29
N LYS A 180 17.54 -74.58 -77.04
CA LYS A 180 17.07 -74.68 -78.43
C LYS A 180 18.13 -75.28 -79.36
N SER A 181 19.41 -74.93 -79.19
CA SER A 181 20.50 -75.50 -79.98
C SER A 181 20.69 -76.98 -79.66
N THR A 182 20.66 -77.34 -78.36
CA THR A 182 20.69 -78.73 -77.89
C THR A 182 19.54 -79.54 -78.47
N LEU A 183 18.29 -79.04 -78.43
CA LEU A 183 17.13 -79.71 -79.02
C LEU A 183 17.27 -79.89 -80.54
N ARG A 184 17.82 -78.89 -81.26
CA ARG A 184 18.09 -79.00 -82.70
C ARG A 184 19.11 -80.10 -83.00
N LEU A 185 20.18 -80.19 -82.22
CA LEU A 185 21.18 -81.26 -82.34
C LEU A 185 20.55 -82.64 -82.09
N HIS A 186 19.75 -82.78 -81.03
CA HIS A 186 19.05 -84.03 -80.75
C HIS A 186 18.07 -84.41 -81.86
N ASN A 187 17.27 -83.46 -82.36
CA ASN A 187 16.38 -83.71 -83.50
C ASN A 187 17.14 -84.12 -84.75
N TRP A 188 18.30 -83.49 -85.01
CA TRP A 188 19.17 -83.87 -86.12
C TRP A 188 19.72 -85.29 -85.95
N MET A 189 20.22 -85.64 -84.76
CA MET A 189 20.70 -86.99 -84.43
C MET A 189 19.60 -88.06 -84.54
N PHE A 190 18.40 -87.78 -84.04
CA PHE A 190 17.27 -88.72 -84.20
C PHE A 190 16.90 -88.89 -85.67
N GLY A 191 16.93 -87.81 -86.46
CA GLY A 191 16.74 -87.89 -87.90
C GLY A 191 17.74 -88.81 -88.59
N THR A 192 19.03 -88.71 -88.27
CA THR A 192 20.08 -89.59 -88.83
C THR A 192 19.95 -91.03 -88.35
N ILE A 193 19.59 -91.27 -87.08
CA ILE A 193 19.34 -92.61 -86.55
C ILE A 193 18.15 -93.27 -87.25
N ILE A 194 17.05 -92.53 -87.46
CA ILE A 194 15.86 -93.03 -88.17
C ILE A 194 16.20 -93.38 -89.62
N THR A 195 16.92 -92.51 -90.35
CA THR A 195 17.28 -92.77 -91.77
C THR A 195 18.19 -93.99 -91.91
N ILE A 196 19.19 -94.13 -91.02
CA ILE A 196 20.06 -95.33 -90.97
C ILE A 196 19.22 -96.58 -90.68
N SER A 197 18.31 -96.53 -89.71
CA SER A 197 17.48 -97.68 -89.31
C SER A 197 16.55 -98.14 -90.45
N ILE A 198 15.91 -97.21 -91.16
CA ILE A 198 15.07 -97.51 -92.34
C ILE A 198 15.92 -98.10 -93.47
N GLY A 199 17.11 -97.53 -93.73
CA GLY A 199 18.02 -98.04 -94.76
C GLY A 199 18.46 -99.49 -94.50
N ILE A 200 18.77 -99.84 -93.24
CA ILE A 200 19.07 -101.22 -92.84
C ILE A 200 17.85 -102.12 -93.04
N LEU A 201 16.65 -101.70 -92.62
CA LEU A 201 15.41 -102.48 -92.78
C LEU A 201 15.08 -102.77 -94.25
N LEU A 202 15.18 -101.76 -95.12
CA LEU A 202 14.99 -101.95 -96.57
C LEU A 202 16.00 -102.93 -97.14
N THR A 203 17.27 -102.82 -96.75
CA THR A 203 18.34 -103.75 -97.18
C THR A 203 18.06 -105.19 -96.73
N LEU A 204 17.44 -105.39 -95.56
CA LEU A 204 17.03 -106.71 -95.07
C LEU A 204 15.77 -107.27 -95.76
N ILE A 205 14.82 -106.42 -96.17
CA ILE A 205 13.58 -106.83 -96.85
C ILE A 205 13.80 -107.21 -98.32
N PHE A 206 14.72 -106.53 -99.01
CA PHE A 206 14.99 -106.73 -100.45
C PHE A 206 16.16 -107.70 -100.74
N LYS A 207 16.56 -108.50 -99.76
CA LYS A 207 17.56 -109.56 -99.88
C LYS A 207 16.91 -110.92 -99.68
#